data_AF-A0A7X1SSF2-F1
#
_entry.id   AF-A0A7X1SSF2-F1
#
_cell.length_a   1.000
_cell.length_b   1.000
_cell.length_c   1.000
_cell.angle_alpha   90.00
_cell.angle_beta   90.00
_cell.angle_gamma   90.00
#
_symmetry.space_group_name_H-M   'P 1'
#
loop_
_entity.id
_entity.type
_entity.pdbx_description
1 polymer ?
#
loop_
_entity_poly.entity_id
_entity_poly.type
_entity_poly.pdbx_seq_one_letter_code
_entity_poly.pdbx_strand_id
1 'polypeptide(L)'
;MLDRFTGMQVFAKVVAQGSFSGAARSLGLSQTMITKHITALESRLGISLFHRSTRRLSLTEPGRLFFIRSQKILTDLEEMEQEVSAENQEPRGLLRLNAPVSFAIRHVGPILPEFSRRHPLVTVELGLDDRRIDPITEGWDLTLRIGRMPSSALRSRRLAQVDFVVCAAPSYLAECGTPRSVADLPKHRCLGYTLGDEISSARWSFGPNGERTVPVSGPMHANNGDILREAAVAGQGIIYQPIFILSDELKSGRLVPLPLDVPVMTGPELHAVYAPTPHVPLKIRAMIDFLVERYGPVPPWTI
;
A
#
# COMPACT_ATOMS: atom_id res chain seq x y z
N MET A 1 -0.83 11.37 41.55
CA MET A 1 -1.43 11.63 40.22
C MET A 1 -1.08 10.43 39.35
N LEU A 2 -2.03 9.80 38.65
CA LEU A 2 -1.69 8.68 37.76
C LEU A 2 -0.89 9.20 36.57
N ASP A 3 0.12 8.43 36.17
CA ASP A 3 0.97 8.78 35.04
C ASP A 3 0.16 8.85 33.73
N ARG A 4 0.41 9.91 32.95
CA ARG A 4 -0.35 10.25 31.74
C ARG A 4 -0.03 9.27 30.62
N PHE A 5 1.23 8.86 30.53
CA PHE A 5 1.72 7.96 29.50
C PHE A 5 1.13 6.56 29.70
N THR A 6 1.23 6.04 30.93
CA THR A 6 0.59 4.79 31.34
C THR A 6 -0.93 4.83 31.07
N GLY A 7 -1.58 5.98 31.32
CA GLY A 7 -3.00 6.16 30.97
C GLY A 7 -3.30 6.01 29.48
N MET A 8 -2.45 6.54 28.60
CA MET A 8 -2.58 6.39 27.14
C MET A 8 -2.35 4.95 26.70
N GLN A 9 -1.34 4.27 27.24
CA GLN A 9 -1.08 2.84 26.96
C GLN A 9 -2.27 1.97 27.38
N VAL A 10 -2.79 2.18 28.59
CA VAL A 10 -3.98 1.48 29.10
C VAL A 10 -5.18 1.71 28.18
N PHE A 11 -5.45 2.96 27.80
CA PHE A 11 -6.53 3.29 26.89
C PHE A 11 -6.40 2.60 25.53
N ALA A 12 -5.24 2.72 24.88
CA ALA A 12 -4.97 2.09 23.60
C ALA A 12 -5.15 0.57 23.67
N LYS A 13 -4.69 -0.06 24.76
CA LYS A 13 -4.81 -1.50 24.96
C LYS A 13 -6.25 -1.95 25.19
N VAL A 14 -7.05 -1.18 25.93
CA VAL A 14 -8.48 -1.44 26.15
C VAL A 14 -9.24 -1.42 24.82
N VAL A 15 -8.94 -0.46 23.94
CA VAL A 15 -9.52 -0.39 22.60
C VAL A 15 -9.10 -1.60 21.76
N ALA A 16 -7.80 -1.92 21.70
CA ALA A 16 -7.28 -3.03 20.91
C ALA A 16 -7.82 -4.40 21.35
N GLN A 17 -8.05 -4.60 22.66
CA GLN A 17 -8.56 -5.85 23.22
C GLN A 17 -10.10 -5.91 23.26
N GLY A 18 -10.79 -4.82 22.91
CA GLY A 18 -12.26 -4.71 22.97
C GLY A 18 -12.86 -4.91 24.36
N SER A 19 -12.04 -4.96 25.42
CA SER A 19 -12.48 -5.25 26.78
C SER A 19 -11.47 -4.77 27.83
N PHE A 20 -11.99 -4.32 28.98
CA PHE A 20 -11.18 -3.94 30.14
C PHE A 20 -10.42 -5.13 30.72
N SER A 21 -11.05 -6.30 30.79
CA SER A 21 -10.44 -7.52 31.31
C SER A 21 -9.36 -8.09 30.39
N GLY A 22 -9.52 -7.97 29.06
CA GLY A 22 -8.48 -8.33 28.10
C GLY A 22 -7.24 -7.44 28.23
N ALA A 23 -7.43 -6.13 28.36
CA ALA A 23 -6.32 -5.20 28.59
C ALA A 23 -5.61 -5.43 29.94
N ALA A 24 -6.37 -5.68 31.01
CA ALA A 24 -5.84 -6.00 32.33
C ALA A 24 -4.85 -7.18 32.27
N ARG A 25 -5.28 -8.30 31.65
CA ARG A 25 -4.44 -9.48 31.45
C ARG A 25 -3.19 -9.16 30.63
N SER A 26 -3.33 -8.40 29.55
CA SER A 26 -2.20 -8.11 28.67
C SER A 26 -1.17 -7.14 29.26
N LEU A 27 -1.56 -6.29 30.21
CA LEU A 27 -0.69 -5.32 30.85
C LEU A 27 -0.18 -5.76 32.23
N GLY A 28 -0.61 -6.94 32.72
CA GLY A 28 -0.27 -7.38 34.07
C GLY A 28 -0.87 -6.51 35.18
N LEU A 29 -1.99 -5.82 34.90
CA LEU A 29 -2.66 -4.91 35.83
C LEU A 29 -3.99 -5.50 36.31
N SER A 30 -4.46 -5.06 37.48
CA SER A 30 -5.82 -5.39 37.92
C SER A 30 -6.85 -4.61 37.10
N GLN A 31 -8.03 -5.20 36.90
CA GLN A 31 -9.13 -4.51 36.21
C GLN A 31 -9.51 -3.20 36.91
N THR A 32 -9.41 -3.14 38.24
CA THR A 32 -9.59 -1.92 39.04
C THR A 32 -8.57 -0.85 38.65
N MET A 33 -7.31 -1.21 38.43
CA MET A 33 -6.27 -0.27 37.97
C MET A 33 -6.54 0.22 36.55
N ILE A 34 -6.95 -0.66 35.64
CA ILE A 34 -7.36 -0.26 34.29
C ILE A 34 -8.48 0.79 34.37
N THR A 35 -9.56 0.51 35.10
CA THR A 35 -10.67 1.46 35.29
C THR A 35 -10.17 2.78 35.88
N LYS A 36 -9.30 2.73 36.89
CA LYS A 36 -8.74 3.94 37.52
C LYS A 36 -7.94 4.80 36.54
N HIS A 37 -7.15 4.19 35.66
CA HIS A 37 -6.42 4.91 34.61
C HIS A 37 -7.37 5.55 33.59
N ILE A 38 -8.39 4.81 33.11
CA ILE A 38 -9.37 5.35 32.18
C ILE A 38 -10.15 6.51 32.80
N THR A 39 -10.67 6.34 34.02
CA THR A 39 -11.41 7.39 34.73
C THR A 39 -10.54 8.63 34.96
N ALA A 40 -9.28 8.46 35.38
CA ALA A 40 -8.38 9.60 35.55
C ALA A 40 -8.11 10.33 34.23
N LEU A 41 -8.05 9.60 33.12
CA LEU A 41 -7.82 10.17 31.79
C LEU A 41 -9.06 10.95 31.30
N GLU A 42 -10.25 10.38 31.43
CA GLU A 42 -11.52 11.06 31.15
C GLU A 42 -11.73 12.29 32.04
N SER A 43 -11.49 12.17 33.36
CA SER A 43 -11.58 13.28 34.30
C SER A 43 -10.65 14.43 33.94
N ARG A 44 -9.44 14.13 33.47
CA ARG A 44 -8.47 15.16 33.05
C ARG A 44 -8.89 15.86 31.76
N LEU A 45 -9.49 15.12 30.82
CA LEU A 45 -9.96 15.68 29.55
C LEU A 45 -11.33 16.37 29.69
N GLY A 46 -12.05 16.13 30.79
CA GLY A 46 -13.41 16.63 31.00
C GLY A 46 -14.45 15.99 30.08
N ILE A 47 -14.11 14.89 29.40
CA ILE A 47 -14.97 14.22 28.42
C ILE A 47 -14.86 12.70 28.51
N SER A 48 -15.95 12.00 28.22
CA SER A 48 -15.94 10.53 28.18
C SER A 48 -15.38 10.04 26.84
N LEU A 49 -14.46 9.08 26.90
CA LEU A 49 -13.85 8.43 25.74
C LEU A 49 -14.58 7.15 25.34
N PHE A 50 -15.32 6.53 26.28
CA PHE A 50 -16.17 5.35 26.02
C PHE A 50 -17.65 5.66 26.25
N HIS A 51 -18.54 5.01 25.52
CA HIS A 51 -19.97 5.01 25.83
C HIS A 51 -20.24 4.14 27.08
N ARG A 52 -21.01 4.67 28.04
CA ARG A 52 -21.32 4.01 29.33
C ARG A 52 -22.38 2.87 29.25
N SER A 53 -22.70 2.38 28.06
CA SER A 53 -23.77 1.40 27.81
C SER A 53 -23.23 -0.04 27.72
N THR A 54 -23.86 -0.97 28.45
CA THR A 54 -23.29 -2.24 28.96
C THR A 54 -23.35 -3.46 28.02
N ARG A 55 -23.56 -3.29 26.70
CA ARG A 55 -23.55 -4.44 25.77
C ARG A 55 -22.33 -4.55 24.87
N ARG A 56 -21.61 -3.45 24.59
CA ARG A 56 -20.35 -3.44 23.84
C ARG A 56 -19.51 -2.23 24.21
N LEU A 57 -18.20 -2.44 24.35
CA LEU A 57 -17.25 -1.35 24.51
C LEU A 57 -17.16 -0.59 23.18
N SER A 58 -17.57 0.68 23.17
CA SER A 58 -17.50 1.54 21.99
C SER A 58 -16.94 2.91 22.35
N LEU A 59 -16.16 3.47 21.42
CA LEU A 59 -15.55 4.78 21.54
C LEU A 59 -16.54 5.88 21.19
N THR A 60 -16.53 6.95 21.98
CA THR A 60 -17.10 8.24 21.57
C THR A 60 -16.26 8.83 20.42
N GLU A 61 -16.77 9.83 19.72
CA GLU A 61 -15.98 10.55 18.71
C GLU A 61 -14.67 11.15 19.27
N PRO A 62 -14.68 11.85 20.42
CA PRO A 62 -13.45 12.22 21.14
C PRO A 62 -12.55 11.02 21.47
N GLY A 63 -13.14 9.88 21.84
CA GLY A 63 -12.43 8.63 22.09
C GLY A 63 -11.67 8.11 20.87
N ARG A 64 -12.27 8.17 19.67
CA ARG A 64 -11.60 7.78 18.42
C ARG A 64 -10.43 8.69 18.09
N LEU A 65 -10.63 10.01 18.19
CA LEU A 65 -9.56 10.97 17.96
C LEU A 65 -8.42 10.77 18.95
N PHE A 66 -8.75 10.62 20.24
CA PHE A 66 -7.75 10.36 21.28
C PHE A 66 -6.99 9.06 21.02
N PHE A 67 -7.67 7.99 20.58
CA PHE A 67 -7.04 6.71 20.24
C PHE A 67 -6.02 6.83 19.11
N ILE A 68 -6.39 7.49 18.02
CA ILE A 68 -5.50 7.71 16.87
C ILE A 68 -4.27 8.53 17.30
N ARG A 69 -4.48 9.61 18.07
CA ARG A 69 -3.39 10.49 18.51
C ARG A 69 -2.50 9.84 19.57
N SER A 70 -3.07 9.09 20.51
CA SER A 70 -2.31 8.36 21.51
C SER A 70 -1.43 7.29 20.88
N GLN A 71 -1.94 6.51 19.92
CA GLN A 71 -1.10 5.53 19.21
C GLN A 71 0.13 6.17 18.60
N LYS A 72 -0.03 7.31 17.90
CA LYS A 72 1.09 8.04 17.33
C LYS A 72 2.13 8.43 18.40
N ILE A 73 1.69 9.02 19.52
CA ILE A 73 2.59 9.45 20.59
C ILE A 73 3.32 8.26 21.25
N LEU A 74 2.62 7.14 21.46
CA LEU A 74 3.23 5.93 22.03
C LEU A 74 4.31 5.38 21.10
N THR A 75 4.02 5.31 19.80
CA THR A 75 5.00 4.90 18.77
C THR A 75 6.19 5.86 18.73
N ASP A 76 5.94 7.17 18.68
CA ASP A 76 7.00 8.19 18.63
C ASP A 76 7.92 8.10 19.87
N LEU A 77 7.38 7.80 21.07
CA LEU A 77 8.20 7.60 22.27
C LEU A 77 9.02 6.31 22.20
N GLU A 78 8.41 5.20 21.80
CA GLU A 78 9.11 3.92 21.63
C GLU A 78 10.25 4.06 20.60
N GLU A 79 10.03 4.81 19.53
CA GLU A 79 11.04 5.12 18.51
C GLU A 79 12.16 6.01 19.09
N MET A 80 11.82 7.06 19.85
CA MET A 80 12.81 7.91 20.52
C MET A 80 13.67 7.11 21.51
N GLU A 81 13.07 6.25 22.33
CA GLU A 81 13.79 5.39 23.28
C GLU A 81 14.71 4.41 22.55
N GLN A 82 14.29 3.89 21.38
CA GLN A 82 15.12 3.06 20.51
C GLN A 82 16.29 3.85 19.90
N GLU A 83 16.07 5.10 19.46
CA GLU A 83 17.10 5.97 18.88
C GLU A 83 18.21 6.30 19.88
N VAL A 84 17.86 6.52 21.15
CA VAL A 84 18.84 6.84 22.21
C VAL A 84 19.66 5.61 22.64
N SER A 85 19.11 4.41 22.48
CA SER A 85 19.71 3.15 22.97
C SER A 85 20.64 2.46 21.94
N ALA A 86 21.38 3.23 21.14
CA ALA A 86 22.05 2.87 19.86
C ALA A 86 23.03 1.66 19.80
N GLU A 87 23.13 0.81 20.82
CA GLU A 87 23.91 -0.44 20.76
C GLU A 87 23.00 -1.67 20.54
N ASN A 88 23.06 -2.24 19.33
CA ASN A 88 22.51 -3.56 18.98
C ASN A 88 20.99 -3.78 19.19
N GLN A 89 20.13 -2.98 18.55
CA GLN A 89 18.70 -3.34 18.50
C GLN A 89 18.28 -3.97 17.16
N GLU A 90 17.69 -5.16 17.25
CA GLU A 90 16.92 -5.78 16.18
C GLU A 90 15.67 -4.92 15.85
N PRO A 91 15.29 -4.79 14.56
CA PRO A 91 14.05 -4.13 14.16
C PRO A 91 12.84 -4.71 14.90
N ARG A 92 11.99 -3.84 15.46
CA ARG A 92 10.82 -4.25 16.24
C ARG A 92 9.64 -3.27 16.13
N GLY A 93 8.46 -3.71 16.58
CA GLY A 93 7.26 -2.88 16.68
C GLY A 93 6.29 -3.05 15.49
N LEU A 94 5.24 -2.23 15.47
CA LEU A 94 4.27 -2.20 14.37
C LEU A 94 4.83 -1.38 13.20
N LEU A 95 4.88 -1.98 12.01
CA LEU A 95 5.17 -1.34 10.74
C LEU A 95 3.89 -1.29 9.90
N ARG A 96 3.33 -0.10 9.71
CA ARG A 96 2.16 0.12 8.86
C ARG A 96 2.62 0.39 7.42
N LEU A 97 2.43 -0.59 6.55
CA LEU A 97 2.83 -0.57 5.14
C LEU A 97 1.60 -0.37 4.23
N ASN A 98 1.63 0.62 3.35
CA ASN A 98 0.65 0.77 2.27
C ASN A 98 1.25 0.37 0.91
N ALA A 99 0.46 -0.25 0.03
CA ALA A 99 0.90 -0.60 -1.32
C ALA A 99 -0.28 -0.68 -2.32
N PRO A 100 -0.01 -0.55 -3.64
CA PRO A 100 -1.02 -0.77 -4.68
C PRO A 100 -1.53 -2.21 -4.64
N VAL A 101 -2.82 -2.42 -4.87
CA VAL A 101 -3.51 -3.69 -4.62
C VAL A 101 -2.88 -4.84 -5.42
N SER A 102 -2.80 -4.67 -6.75
CA SER A 102 -2.26 -5.70 -7.64
C SER A 102 -0.79 -5.99 -7.37
N PHE A 103 -0.01 -4.94 -7.05
CA PHE A 103 1.41 -5.10 -6.76
C PHE A 103 1.62 -5.84 -5.44
N ALA A 104 0.84 -5.51 -4.42
CA ALA A 104 0.97 -6.10 -3.12
C ALA A 104 0.64 -7.60 -3.13
N ILE A 105 -0.45 -7.99 -3.79
CA ILE A 105 -0.85 -9.40 -3.90
C ILE A 105 0.23 -10.23 -4.60
N ARG A 106 0.84 -9.69 -5.66
CA ARG A 106 1.79 -10.43 -6.52
C ARG A 106 3.23 -10.41 -6.03
N HIS A 107 3.67 -9.30 -5.43
CA HIS A 107 5.09 -9.06 -5.20
C HIS A 107 5.44 -8.74 -3.74
N VAL A 108 4.50 -8.23 -2.93
CA VAL A 108 4.75 -7.97 -1.50
C VAL A 108 4.32 -9.16 -0.63
N GLY A 109 3.08 -9.63 -0.78
CA GLY A 109 2.52 -10.74 -0.02
C GLY A 109 3.40 -11.99 -0.03
N PRO A 110 3.92 -12.43 -1.19
CA PRO A 110 4.77 -13.62 -1.25
C PRO A 110 6.12 -13.50 -0.53
N ILE A 111 6.66 -12.29 -0.37
CA ILE A 111 7.97 -12.05 0.27
C ILE A 111 7.86 -11.74 1.77
N LEU A 112 6.69 -11.29 2.24
CA LEU A 112 6.48 -10.95 3.65
C LEU A 112 6.75 -12.10 4.63
N PRO A 113 6.41 -13.37 4.36
CA PRO A 113 6.75 -14.47 5.26
C PRO A 113 8.26 -14.59 5.52
N GLU A 114 9.10 -14.26 4.54
CA GLU A 114 10.54 -14.25 4.74
C GLU A 114 11.00 -13.04 5.55
N PHE A 115 10.45 -11.85 5.27
CA PHE A 115 10.70 -10.66 6.09
C PHE A 115 10.39 -10.94 7.57
N SER A 116 9.22 -11.51 7.86
CA SER A 116 8.80 -11.85 9.23
C SER A 116 9.72 -12.88 9.89
N ARG A 117 10.33 -13.80 9.13
CA ARG A 117 11.34 -14.72 9.68
C ARG A 117 12.66 -14.01 10.00
N ARG A 118 13.09 -13.05 9.17
CA ARG A 118 14.32 -12.26 9.40
C ARG A 118 14.16 -11.23 10.52
N HIS A 119 12.94 -10.73 10.71
CA HIS A 119 12.62 -9.70 11.71
C HIS A 119 11.38 -10.09 12.54
N PRO A 120 11.49 -11.11 13.41
CA PRO A 120 10.34 -11.68 14.13
C PRO A 120 9.68 -10.73 15.13
N LEU A 121 10.37 -9.64 15.51
CA LEU A 121 9.85 -8.62 16.42
C LEU A 121 9.09 -7.50 15.68
N VAL A 122 9.05 -7.52 14.35
CA VAL A 122 8.28 -6.57 13.54
C VAL A 122 6.93 -7.18 13.18
N THR A 123 5.85 -6.54 13.60
CA THR A 123 4.50 -6.83 13.11
C THR A 123 4.22 -5.95 11.91
N VAL A 124 3.87 -6.54 10.76
CA VAL A 124 3.51 -5.79 9.54
C VAL A 124 1.99 -5.68 9.44
N GLU A 125 1.47 -4.47 9.44
CA GLU A 125 0.09 -4.16 9.05
C GLU A 125 0.11 -3.68 7.60
N LEU A 126 -0.45 -4.47 6.68
CA LEU A 126 -0.48 -4.17 5.25
C LEU A 126 -1.86 -3.63 4.85
N GLY A 127 -1.91 -2.37 4.42
CA GLY A 127 -3.08 -1.76 3.80
C GLY A 127 -2.92 -1.65 2.28
N LEU A 128 -3.98 -2.00 1.54
CA LEU A 128 -3.97 -1.98 0.08
C LEU A 128 -4.91 -0.89 -0.43
N ASP A 129 -4.38 0.04 -1.21
CA ASP A 129 -5.19 1.09 -1.86
C ASP A 129 -4.47 1.63 -3.10
N ASP A 130 -5.19 1.72 -4.21
CA ASP A 130 -4.70 2.29 -5.46
C ASP A 130 -4.94 3.81 -5.56
N ARG A 131 -5.67 4.40 -4.61
CA ARG A 131 -5.87 5.85 -4.53
C ARG A 131 -4.57 6.57 -4.19
N ARG A 132 -4.46 7.80 -4.71
CA ARG A 132 -3.44 8.76 -4.26
C ARG A 132 -3.85 9.26 -2.88
N ILE A 133 -3.20 8.70 -1.86
CA ILE A 133 -3.35 9.07 -0.45
C ILE A 133 -2.09 9.76 0.04
N ASP A 134 -2.24 10.72 0.95
CA ASP A 134 -1.10 11.27 1.69
C ASP A 134 -0.72 10.30 2.83
N PRO A 135 0.45 9.65 2.74
CA PRO A 135 0.84 8.63 3.71
C PRO A 135 0.99 9.19 5.13
N ILE A 136 1.33 10.48 5.28
CA ILE A 136 1.48 11.10 6.60
C ILE A 136 0.10 11.27 7.25
N THR A 137 -0.85 11.83 6.50
CA THR A 137 -2.20 12.10 7.01
C THR A 137 -2.93 10.82 7.39
N GLU A 138 -2.68 9.72 6.68
CA GLU A 138 -3.29 8.40 6.96
C GLU A 138 -2.51 7.54 7.97
N GLY A 139 -1.35 8.01 8.42
CA GLY A 139 -0.54 7.35 9.44
C GLY A 139 0.14 6.07 8.95
N TRP A 140 0.55 6.03 7.68
CA TRP A 140 1.38 4.98 7.12
C TRP A 140 2.85 5.28 7.38
N ASP A 141 3.59 4.29 7.90
CA ASP A 141 5.03 4.41 8.17
C ASP A 141 5.83 4.36 6.86
N LEU A 142 5.43 3.44 5.98
CA LEU A 142 6.05 3.20 4.67
C LEU A 142 4.96 2.99 3.63
N THR A 143 5.12 3.59 2.45
CA THR A 143 4.17 3.44 1.33
C THR A 143 4.91 3.09 0.05
N LEU A 144 4.48 2.01 -0.61
CA LEU A 144 4.93 1.70 -1.96
C LEU A 144 4.10 2.48 -2.97
N ARG A 145 4.77 3.15 -3.91
CA ARG A 145 4.13 3.92 -4.98
C ARG A 145 4.72 3.53 -6.32
N ILE A 146 3.84 3.38 -7.30
CA ILE A 146 4.19 3.20 -8.70
C ILE A 146 3.63 4.40 -9.44
N GLY A 147 4.51 5.26 -9.95
CA GLY A 147 4.11 6.48 -10.64
C GLY A 147 5.18 7.56 -10.60
N ARG A 148 4.91 8.67 -11.30
CA ARG A 148 5.73 9.87 -11.14
C ARG A 148 5.53 10.43 -9.73
N MET A 149 6.62 10.61 -9.02
CA MET A 149 6.60 11.23 -7.70
C MET A 149 6.44 12.75 -7.86
N PRO A 150 5.39 13.38 -7.30
CA PRO A 150 5.34 14.83 -7.22
C PRO A 150 6.50 15.35 -6.36
N SER A 151 6.87 16.62 -6.51
CA SER A 151 7.80 17.29 -5.61
C SER A 151 7.17 17.37 -4.21
N SER A 152 7.33 16.31 -3.43
CA SER A 152 6.75 16.18 -2.10
C SER A 152 7.83 16.39 -1.03
N ALA A 153 7.40 16.76 0.18
CA ALA A 153 8.27 16.79 1.34
C ALA A 153 8.73 15.38 1.79
N LEU A 154 8.23 14.31 1.15
CA LEU A 154 8.52 12.93 1.53
C LEU A 154 9.91 12.50 1.04
N ARG A 155 10.53 11.58 1.79
CA ARG A 155 11.70 10.84 1.33
C ARG A 155 11.23 9.69 0.45
N SER A 156 12.00 9.39 -0.59
CA SER A 156 11.76 8.24 -1.46
C SER A 156 13.03 7.44 -1.70
N ARG A 157 12.85 6.12 -1.82
CA ARG A 157 13.87 5.17 -2.27
C ARG A 157 13.33 4.43 -3.49
N ARG A 158 14.00 4.61 -4.63
CA ARG A 158 13.72 3.83 -5.85
C ARG A 158 14.00 2.35 -5.60
N LEU A 159 13.06 1.49 -5.96
CA LEU A 159 13.13 0.04 -5.81
C LEU A 159 13.30 -0.67 -7.15
N ALA A 160 12.50 -0.29 -8.16
CA ALA A 160 12.53 -0.94 -9.47
C ALA A 160 11.92 -0.07 -10.57
N GLN A 161 12.24 -0.40 -11.82
CA GLN A 161 11.55 0.09 -13.00
C GLN A 161 10.30 -0.78 -13.25
N VAL A 162 9.19 -0.16 -13.65
CA VAL A 162 7.92 -0.84 -13.91
C VAL A 162 7.44 -0.52 -15.32
N ASP A 163 7.86 -1.33 -16.30
CA ASP A 163 7.51 -1.11 -17.70
C ASP A 163 6.05 -1.49 -18.01
N PHE A 164 5.51 -0.89 -19.06
CA PHE A 164 4.18 -1.22 -19.58
C PHE A 164 4.27 -2.18 -20.75
N VAL A 165 3.15 -2.84 -21.05
CA VAL A 165 2.99 -3.68 -22.24
C VAL A 165 1.56 -3.54 -22.76
N VAL A 166 1.42 -3.53 -24.09
CA VAL A 166 0.13 -3.71 -24.77
C VAL A 166 0.01 -5.17 -25.19
N CYS A 167 -1.10 -5.81 -24.85
CA CYS A 167 -1.34 -7.19 -25.24
C CYS A 167 -2.84 -7.49 -25.38
N ALA A 168 -3.16 -8.66 -25.92
CA ALA A 168 -4.51 -9.19 -25.99
C ALA A 168 -4.48 -10.72 -25.98
N ALA A 169 -5.62 -11.35 -25.71
CA ALA A 169 -5.73 -12.80 -25.86
C ALA A 169 -5.70 -13.19 -27.35
N PRO A 170 -5.08 -14.34 -27.71
CA PRO A 170 -5.13 -14.85 -29.08
C PRO A 170 -6.55 -15.00 -29.64
N SER A 171 -7.52 -15.37 -28.79
CA SER A 171 -8.94 -15.49 -29.17
C SER A 171 -9.53 -14.16 -29.65
N TYR A 172 -9.23 -13.06 -28.94
CA TYR A 172 -9.68 -11.72 -29.34
C TYR A 172 -9.09 -11.33 -30.71
N LEU A 173 -7.80 -11.58 -30.91
CA LEU A 173 -7.11 -11.24 -32.16
C LEU A 173 -7.60 -12.06 -33.35
N ALA A 174 -7.98 -13.32 -33.13
CA ALA A 174 -8.57 -14.16 -34.17
C ALA A 174 -9.95 -13.63 -34.63
N GLU A 175 -10.74 -13.08 -33.71
CA GLU A 175 -12.08 -12.53 -34.01
C GLU A 175 -12.02 -11.11 -34.58
N CYS A 176 -11.20 -10.24 -33.98
CA CYS A 176 -11.21 -8.80 -34.25
C CYS A 176 -10.04 -8.33 -35.12
N GLY A 177 -9.10 -9.21 -35.46
CA GLY A 177 -7.85 -8.86 -36.13
C GLY A 177 -6.79 -8.29 -35.18
N THR A 178 -5.57 -8.15 -35.69
CA THR A 178 -4.42 -7.63 -34.94
C THR A 178 -4.09 -6.20 -35.37
N PRO A 179 -4.14 -5.20 -34.46
CA PRO A 179 -3.72 -3.84 -34.80
C PRO A 179 -2.22 -3.80 -35.10
N ARG A 180 -1.83 -2.99 -36.09
CA ARG A 180 -0.41 -2.80 -36.47
C ARG A 180 0.11 -1.43 -36.09
N SER A 181 -0.78 -0.50 -35.79
CA SER A 181 -0.43 0.86 -35.39
C SER A 181 -1.24 1.31 -34.18
N VAL A 182 -0.72 2.28 -33.43
CA VAL A 182 -1.49 2.95 -32.37
C VAL A 182 -2.76 3.62 -32.91
N ALA A 183 -2.76 4.00 -34.21
CA ALA A 183 -3.91 4.60 -34.88
C ALA A 183 -5.05 3.59 -35.16
N ASP A 184 -4.79 2.29 -35.04
CA ASP A 184 -5.83 1.26 -35.17
C ASP A 184 -6.58 1.01 -33.87
N LEU A 185 -6.00 1.35 -32.71
CA LEU A 185 -6.60 1.12 -31.39
C LEU A 185 -8.02 1.69 -31.21
N PRO A 186 -8.39 2.87 -31.76
CA PRO A 186 -9.77 3.35 -31.71
C PRO A 186 -10.80 2.42 -32.37
N LYS A 187 -10.38 1.50 -33.24
CA LYS A 187 -11.24 0.52 -33.92
C LYS A 187 -11.38 -0.78 -33.11
N HIS A 188 -10.63 -0.93 -32.02
CA HIS A 188 -10.62 -2.11 -31.16
C HIS A 188 -11.26 -1.83 -29.80
N ARG A 189 -11.66 -2.92 -29.13
CA ARG A 189 -12.14 -2.88 -27.74
C ARG A 189 -10.93 -2.72 -26.83
N CYS A 190 -10.82 -1.60 -26.15
CA CYS A 190 -9.71 -1.29 -25.25
C CYS A 190 -10.19 -1.30 -23.79
N LEU A 191 -9.56 -2.11 -22.94
CA LEU A 191 -9.91 -2.24 -21.53
C LEU A 191 -9.24 -1.14 -20.72
N GLY A 192 -10.03 -0.29 -20.07
CA GLY A 192 -9.55 0.98 -19.53
C GLY A 192 -9.32 1.01 -18.03
N TYR A 193 -8.16 1.51 -17.60
CA TYR A 193 -7.88 1.75 -16.18
C TYR A 193 -8.40 3.13 -15.75
N THR A 194 -9.21 3.20 -14.70
CA THR A 194 -9.92 4.45 -14.33
C THR A 194 -9.09 5.41 -13.46
N LEU A 195 -7.99 4.94 -12.86
CA LEU A 195 -7.10 5.75 -12.01
C LEU A 195 -5.80 6.17 -12.71
N GLY A 196 -5.67 5.86 -14.00
CA GLY A 196 -4.50 6.24 -14.80
C GLY A 196 -4.64 7.64 -15.38
N ASP A 197 -3.52 8.38 -15.43
CA ASP A 197 -3.47 9.71 -16.05
C ASP A 197 -3.17 9.57 -17.56
N GLU A 198 -1.97 9.10 -17.91
CA GLU A 198 -1.52 8.95 -19.31
C GLU A 198 -2.03 7.67 -19.99
N ILE A 199 -2.31 6.62 -19.21
CA ILE A 199 -2.91 5.37 -19.67
C ILE A 199 -4.22 5.19 -18.90
N SER A 200 -5.29 5.77 -19.43
CA SER A 200 -6.59 5.87 -18.77
C SER A 200 -7.69 5.11 -19.52
N SER A 201 -8.93 5.22 -19.04
CA SER A 201 -10.08 4.61 -19.68
C SER A 201 -10.51 5.23 -21.01
N ALA A 202 -10.08 6.46 -21.29
CA ALA A 202 -10.49 7.20 -22.49
C ALA A 202 -9.33 7.48 -23.46
N ARG A 203 -8.08 7.38 -22.99
CA ARG A 203 -6.90 7.67 -23.80
C ARG A 203 -5.71 6.84 -23.35
N TRP A 204 -4.92 6.42 -24.32
CA TRP A 204 -3.62 5.78 -24.11
C TRP A 204 -2.52 6.60 -24.76
N SER A 205 -1.52 6.94 -23.98
CA SER A 205 -0.30 7.62 -24.44
C SER A 205 0.81 6.60 -24.76
N PHE A 206 1.58 6.93 -25.79
CA PHE A 206 2.66 6.15 -26.38
C PHE A 206 3.86 7.05 -26.65
N GLY A 207 5.01 6.43 -26.87
CA GLY A 207 6.31 7.09 -26.94
C GLY A 207 6.94 7.25 -25.55
N PRO A 208 8.29 7.28 -25.43
CA PRO A 208 8.98 7.26 -24.14
C PRO A 208 8.49 8.32 -23.14
N ASN A 209 8.00 9.46 -23.62
CA ASN A 209 7.49 10.57 -22.81
C ASN A 209 5.97 10.75 -22.89
N GLY A 210 5.25 9.86 -23.58
CA GLY A 210 3.80 9.96 -23.80
C GLY A 210 3.42 10.98 -24.88
N GLU A 211 4.33 11.29 -25.80
CA GLU A 211 4.17 12.30 -26.84
C GLU A 211 3.06 11.99 -27.86
N ARG A 212 2.66 10.72 -27.99
CA ARG A 212 1.58 10.30 -28.90
C ARG A 212 0.41 9.77 -28.09
N THR A 213 -0.71 10.50 -28.07
CA THR A 213 -1.92 10.05 -27.37
C THR A 213 -3.00 9.67 -28.36
N VAL A 214 -3.64 8.51 -28.13
CA VAL A 214 -4.76 8.02 -28.95
C VAL A 214 -6.01 7.84 -28.08
N PRO A 215 -7.21 8.21 -28.60
CA PRO A 215 -8.45 7.91 -27.90
C PRO A 215 -8.70 6.41 -27.93
N VAL A 216 -9.21 5.88 -26.83
CA VAL A 216 -9.60 4.47 -26.73
C VAL A 216 -10.97 4.36 -26.10
N SER A 217 -11.66 3.28 -26.43
CA SER A 217 -12.95 2.95 -25.82
C SER A 217 -13.11 1.44 -25.76
N GLY A 218 -13.91 0.95 -24.84
CA GLY A 218 -14.15 -0.47 -24.74
C GLY A 218 -15.27 -0.82 -23.78
N PRO A 219 -15.56 -2.12 -23.66
CA PRO A 219 -16.70 -2.61 -22.92
C PRO A 219 -16.49 -2.59 -21.40
N MET A 220 -15.28 -2.30 -20.92
CA MET A 220 -14.96 -2.38 -19.50
C MET A 220 -13.94 -1.34 -19.08
N HIS A 221 -14.25 -0.67 -17.96
CA HIS A 221 -13.34 0.20 -17.24
C HIS A 221 -13.29 -0.20 -15.78
N ALA A 222 -12.10 -0.28 -15.18
CA ALA A 222 -11.95 -0.63 -13.78
C ALA A 222 -10.79 0.11 -13.12
N ASN A 223 -10.86 0.28 -11.81
CA ASN A 223 -9.79 0.84 -10.99
C ASN A 223 -8.81 -0.23 -10.47
N ASN A 224 -8.92 -1.47 -10.94
CA ASN A 224 -8.06 -2.57 -10.53
C ASN A 224 -7.54 -3.33 -11.76
N GLY A 225 -6.23 -3.55 -11.82
CA GLY A 225 -5.59 -4.17 -12.98
C GLY A 225 -5.79 -5.68 -13.08
N ASP A 226 -5.92 -6.39 -11.95
CA ASP A 226 -6.17 -7.84 -11.98
C ASP A 226 -7.50 -8.17 -12.65
N ILE A 227 -8.53 -7.35 -12.41
CA ILE A 227 -9.84 -7.48 -13.05
C ILE A 227 -9.75 -7.24 -14.57
N LEU A 228 -9.02 -6.21 -15.02
CA LEU A 228 -8.85 -5.93 -16.45
C LEU A 228 -8.04 -7.02 -17.14
N ARG A 229 -7.02 -7.58 -16.47
CA ARG A 229 -6.24 -8.72 -16.97
C ARG A 229 -7.12 -9.95 -17.16
N GLU A 230 -7.98 -10.31 -16.20
CA GLU A 230 -8.90 -11.44 -16.37
C GLU A 230 -9.85 -11.24 -17.56
N ALA A 231 -10.38 -10.02 -17.74
CA ALA A 231 -11.18 -9.65 -18.89
C ALA A 231 -10.40 -9.77 -20.22
N ALA A 232 -9.14 -9.35 -20.25
CA ALA A 232 -8.28 -9.48 -21.41
C ALA A 232 -8.02 -10.95 -21.77
N VAL A 233 -7.72 -11.78 -20.78
CA VAL A 233 -7.51 -13.24 -20.94
C VAL A 233 -8.77 -13.91 -21.48
N ALA A 234 -9.95 -13.47 -21.04
CA ALA A 234 -11.23 -13.93 -21.55
C ALA A 234 -11.56 -13.43 -22.98
N GLY A 235 -10.67 -12.67 -23.62
CA GLY A 235 -10.84 -12.17 -24.97
C GLY A 235 -11.75 -10.93 -25.08
N GLN A 236 -11.97 -10.19 -24.00
CA GLN A 236 -12.87 -9.03 -24.01
C GLN A 236 -12.29 -7.81 -24.75
N GLY A 237 -10.96 -7.74 -24.90
CA GLY A 237 -10.30 -6.65 -25.63
C GLY A 237 -8.79 -6.61 -25.44
N ILE A 238 -8.21 -5.52 -25.92
CA ILE A 238 -6.80 -5.13 -25.77
C ILE A 238 -6.61 -4.49 -24.40
N ILE A 239 -5.49 -4.79 -23.75
CA ILE A 239 -5.08 -4.18 -22.47
C ILE A 239 -3.72 -3.51 -22.61
N TYR A 240 -3.55 -2.39 -21.90
CA TYR A 240 -2.29 -1.66 -21.79
C TYR A 240 -2.00 -1.40 -20.32
N GLN A 241 -1.09 -2.18 -19.73
CA GLN A 241 -0.86 -2.20 -18.27
C GLN A 241 0.58 -2.51 -17.87
N PRO A 242 0.95 -2.23 -16.60
CA PRO A 242 2.25 -2.62 -16.08
C PRO A 242 2.53 -4.11 -16.25
N ILE A 243 3.74 -4.44 -16.69
CA ILE A 243 4.15 -5.81 -17.00
C ILE A 243 4.03 -6.75 -15.79
N PHE A 244 4.20 -6.24 -14.57
CA PHE A 244 4.06 -7.04 -13.35
C PHE A 244 2.66 -7.64 -13.16
N ILE A 245 1.63 -7.01 -13.73
CA ILE A 245 0.25 -7.52 -13.69
C ILE A 245 0.06 -8.65 -14.70
N LEU A 246 0.76 -8.58 -15.84
CA LEU A 246 0.51 -9.41 -17.03
C LEU A 246 1.57 -10.49 -17.26
N SER A 247 2.64 -10.50 -16.47
CA SER A 247 3.84 -11.29 -16.75
C SER A 247 3.58 -12.81 -16.82
N ASP A 248 2.71 -13.36 -15.98
CA ASP A 248 2.37 -14.78 -15.99
C ASP A 248 1.54 -15.16 -17.23
N GLU A 249 0.60 -14.30 -17.62
CA GLU A 249 -0.24 -14.49 -18.79
C GLU A 249 0.56 -14.41 -20.09
N LEU A 250 1.56 -13.52 -20.13
CA LEU A 250 2.48 -13.38 -21.25
C LEU A 250 3.42 -14.59 -21.34
N LYS A 251 3.99 -15.05 -20.22
CA LYS A 251 4.85 -16.25 -20.16
C LYS A 251 4.09 -17.53 -20.57
N SER A 252 2.82 -17.63 -20.19
CA SER A 252 1.95 -18.77 -20.55
C SER A 252 1.33 -18.68 -21.95
N GLY A 253 1.47 -17.55 -22.64
CA GLY A 253 0.86 -17.32 -23.95
C GLY A 253 -0.66 -17.11 -23.93
N ARG A 254 -1.26 -16.95 -22.75
CA ARG A 254 -2.69 -16.59 -22.61
C ARG A 254 -2.95 -15.16 -23.09
N LEU A 255 -1.96 -14.29 -22.96
CA LEU A 255 -1.89 -12.99 -23.62
C LEU A 255 -0.66 -12.96 -24.51
N VAL A 256 -0.75 -12.26 -25.64
CA VAL A 256 0.38 -12.05 -26.55
C VAL A 256 0.69 -10.55 -26.69
N PRO A 257 1.97 -10.13 -26.61
CA PRO A 257 2.34 -8.74 -26.82
C PRO A 257 1.93 -8.24 -28.21
N LEU A 258 1.53 -6.98 -28.29
CA LEU A 258 1.19 -6.29 -29.52
C LEU A 258 2.27 -5.25 -29.83
N PRO A 259 3.29 -5.57 -30.64
CA PRO A 259 4.24 -4.57 -31.11
C PRO A 259 3.52 -3.62 -32.08
N LEU A 260 3.45 -2.34 -31.70
CA LEU A 260 2.85 -1.27 -32.49
C LEU A 260 3.96 -0.40 -33.13
N ASP A 261 3.55 0.46 -34.07
CA ASP A 261 4.42 1.40 -34.79
C ASP A 261 5.06 2.48 -33.89
N VAL A 262 4.51 2.72 -32.71
CA VAL A 262 5.05 3.60 -31.67
C VAL A 262 5.33 2.78 -30.42
N PRO A 263 6.52 2.92 -29.78
CA PRO A 263 6.82 2.21 -28.56
C PRO A 263 5.84 2.59 -27.43
N VAL A 264 5.68 1.70 -26.47
CA VAL A 264 4.98 2.00 -25.21
C VAL A 264 5.69 3.13 -24.45
N MET A 265 4.98 3.74 -23.52
CA MET A 265 5.57 4.71 -22.61
C MET A 265 6.68 4.08 -21.77
N THR A 266 7.69 4.88 -21.45
CA THR A 266 8.63 4.52 -20.39
C THR A 266 7.82 4.31 -19.11
N GLY A 267 7.99 3.13 -18.52
CA GLY A 267 7.31 2.77 -17.30
C GLY A 267 7.58 3.74 -16.15
N PRO A 268 6.65 3.91 -15.19
CA PRO A 268 6.98 4.55 -13.93
C PRO A 268 7.99 3.73 -13.12
N GLU A 269 8.52 4.35 -12.08
CA GLU A 269 9.34 3.67 -11.09
C GLU A 269 8.48 3.23 -9.89
N LEU A 270 8.86 2.11 -9.30
CA LEU A 270 8.41 1.71 -7.97
C LEU A 270 9.30 2.38 -6.93
N HIS A 271 8.68 3.08 -5.98
CA HIS A 271 9.34 3.77 -4.87
C HIS A 271 8.78 3.31 -3.53
N ALA A 272 9.68 3.20 -2.55
CA ALA A 272 9.36 3.21 -1.13
C ALA A 272 9.35 4.66 -0.64
N VAL A 273 8.24 5.14 -0.11
CA VAL A 273 8.00 6.53 0.29
C VAL A 273 7.67 6.61 1.77
N TYR A 274 8.28 7.54 2.50
CA TYR A 274 8.12 7.70 3.95
C TYR A 274 8.36 9.15 4.38
N ALA A 275 7.92 9.49 5.60
CA ALA A 275 8.05 10.85 6.13
C ALA A 275 9.52 11.26 6.29
N PRO A 276 9.87 12.55 6.09
CA PRO A 276 11.22 13.04 6.34
C PRO A 276 11.46 13.09 7.86
N THR A 277 12.27 12.17 8.38
CA THR A 277 12.70 12.18 9.79
C THR A 277 14.23 12.27 9.87
N PRO A 278 14.80 12.92 10.91
CA PRO A 278 16.25 12.95 11.11
C PRO A 278 16.84 11.54 11.26
N HIS A 279 16.11 10.65 11.93
CA HIS A 279 16.44 9.24 12.07
C HIS A 279 15.26 8.40 11.57
N VAL A 280 15.53 7.54 10.59
CA VAL A 280 14.52 6.61 10.06
C VAL A 280 14.46 5.40 10.98
N PRO A 281 13.29 5.05 11.56
CA PRO A 281 13.12 3.88 12.42
C PRO A 281 13.67 2.59 11.79
N LEU A 282 14.30 1.73 12.61
CA LEU A 282 14.96 0.51 12.14
C LEU A 282 14.01 -0.45 11.41
N LYS A 283 12.73 -0.53 11.84
CA LYS A 283 11.69 -1.33 11.17
C LYS A 283 11.43 -0.89 9.72
N ILE A 284 11.46 0.43 9.47
CA ILE A 284 11.26 1.01 8.14
C ILE A 284 12.51 0.74 7.29
N ARG A 285 13.70 0.99 7.86
CA ARG A 285 14.97 0.73 7.17
C ARG A 285 15.10 -0.75 6.77
N ALA A 286 14.83 -1.66 7.70
CA ALA A 286 14.88 -3.10 7.46
C ALA A 286 13.92 -3.53 6.34
N MET A 287 12.69 -2.99 6.30
CA MET A 287 11.76 -3.26 5.22
C MET A 287 12.26 -2.69 3.88
N ILE A 288 12.78 -1.47 3.85
CA ILE A 288 13.34 -0.87 2.63
C ILE A 288 14.51 -1.71 2.10
N ASP A 289 15.46 -2.07 2.96
CA ASP A 289 16.62 -2.86 2.59
C ASP A 289 16.19 -4.24 2.06
N PHE A 290 15.22 -4.88 2.73
CA PHE A 290 14.63 -6.13 2.26
C PHE A 290 13.96 -5.99 0.89
N LEU A 291 13.19 -4.93 0.65
CA LEU A 291 12.55 -4.70 -0.65
C LEU A 291 13.58 -4.40 -1.75
N VAL A 292 14.66 -3.67 -1.43
CA VAL A 292 15.77 -3.42 -2.37
C VAL A 292 16.46 -4.74 -2.75
N GLU A 293 16.73 -5.62 -1.78
CA GLU A 293 17.28 -6.96 -2.04
C GLU A 293 16.35 -7.79 -2.95
N ARG A 294 15.03 -7.68 -2.74
CA ARG A 294 14.03 -8.50 -3.46
C ARG A 294 13.76 -8.05 -4.89
N TYR A 295 13.86 -6.76 -5.16
CA TYR A 295 13.48 -6.19 -6.47
C TYR A 295 14.67 -5.71 -7.31
N GLY A 296 15.88 -5.65 -6.73
CA GLY A 296 17.10 -5.28 -7.45
C GLY A 296 17.96 -6.48 -7.86
N PRO A 297 18.83 -6.33 -8.89
CA PRO A 297 18.82 -5.29 -9.93
C PRO A 297 17.82 -5.58 -11.06
N VAL A 298 17.39 -6.85 -11.21
CA VAL A 298 16.42 -7.29 -12.20
C VAL A 298 15.14 -7.68 -11.47
N PRO A 299 14.01 -6.99 -11.71
CA PRO A 299 12.77 -7.30 -11.04
C PRO A 299 12.21 -8.67 -11.43
N PRO A 300 11.45 -9.35 -10.54
CA PRO A 300 10.96 -10.71 -10.78
C PRO A 300 9.92 -10.81 -11.91
N TRP A 301 9.33 -9.68 -12.31
CA TRP A 301 8.33 -9.59 -13.38
C TRP A 301 8.93 -9.36 -14.77
N THR A 302 10.24 -9.28 -14.92
CA THR A 302 10.88 -9.22 -16.23
C THR A 302 10.56 -10.49 -17.02
N ILE A 303 10.30 -10.33 -18.33
CA ILE A 303 10.01 -11.39 -19.30
C ILE A 303 11.21 -11.56 -20.20
#